data_AF-A0A6M3Y3J7-F1
#
_entry.id   AF-A0A6M3Y3J7-F1
#
_cell.length_a   1.000
_cell.length_b   1.000
_cell.length_c   1.000
_cell.angle_alpha   90.00
_cell.angle_beta   90.00
_cell.angle_gamma   90.00
#
_symmetry.space_group_name_H-M   'P 1'
#
loop_
_entity.id
_entity.type
_entity.pdbx_description
1 polymer ?
#
loop_
_entity_poly.entity_id
_entity_poly.type
_entity_poly.pdbx_seq_one_letter_code
_entity_poly.pdbx_strand_id
1 'polypeptide(L)' 'MKNLWRGAFSYSHEAYILYAFAYSKEQARVIMCRRLAKKHDVHPSYVLSIFDGSKPNFTIDLEMEMKEAAN' A
#
# COMPACT_ATOMS: atom_id res chain seq x y z
N MET A 1 5.82 16.67 -7.70
CA MET A 1 4.43 16.15 -7.66
C MET A 1 4.51 14.75 -7.08
N LYS A 2 3.75 14.50 -6.01
CA LYS A 2 3.78 13.25 -5.27
C LYS A 2 2.35 12.75 -5.16
N ASN A 3 2.17 11.46 -5.41
CA ASN A 3 0.85 10.87 -5.45
C ASN A 3 0.50 10.31 -4.06
N LEU A 4 -0.73 10.57 -3.62
CA LEU A 4 -1.28 9.91 -2.43
C LEU A 4 -2.08 8.71 -2.91
N TRP A 5 -1.69 7.53 -2.45
CA TRP A 5 -2.31 6.28 -2.79
C TRP A 5 -3.02 5.71 -1.56
N ARG A 6 -4.18 5.11 -1.79
CA ARG A 6 -4.95 4.38 -0.78
C ARG A 6 -5.01 2.92 -1.19
N GLY A 7 -4.71 2.00 -0.27
CA GLY A 7 -4.76 0.57 -0.52
C GLY A 7 -5.70 -0.16 0.41
N ALA A 8 -6.52 -1.05 -0.14
CA ALA A 8 -7.37 -1.98 0.59
C ALA A 8 -6.80 -3.39 0.49
N PHE A 9 -6.49 -4.01 1.63
CA PHE A 9 -5.84 -5.33 1.73
C PHE A 9 -6.75 -6.27 2.51
N SER A 10 -7.09 -7.41 1.94
CA SER A 10 -7.81 -8.48 2.63
C SER A 10 -6.79 -9.46 3.22
N TYR A 11 -6.61 -9.42 4.54
CA TYR A 11 -5.61 -10.20 5.26
C TYR A 11 -6.28 -11.02 6.38
N SER A 12 -6.16 -12.34 6.34
CA SER A 12 -6.64 -13.25 7.40
C SER A 12 -8.07 -12.96 7.90
N HIS A 13 -9.00 -12.68 6.97
CA HIS A 13 -10.40 -12.32 7.23
C HIS A 13 -10.64 -10.89 7.76
N GLU A 14 -9.63 -10.03 7.76
CA GLU A 14 -9.73 -8.62 8.10
C GLU A 14 -9.40 -7.74 6.89
N ALA A 15 -10.20 -6.69 6.68
CA ALA A 15 -9.94 -5.70 5.65
C ALA A 15 -9.17 -4.51 6.24
N TYR A 16 -8.04 -4.18 5.62
CA TYR A 16 -7.17 -3.08 6.02
C TYR A 16 -7.13 -2.00 4.96
N ILE A 17 -7.45 -0.77 5.34
CA ILE A 17 -7.24 0.40 4.49
C ILE A 17 -6.01 1.15 4.99
N LEU A 18 -5.02 1.30 4.13
CA LEU A 18 -3.76 2.00 4.40
C LEU A 18 -3.57 3.13 3.40
N TYR A 19 -3.21 4.31 3.90
CA TYR A 19 -2.87 5.47 3.09
C TYR A 19 -1.35 5.62 3.01
N ALA A 20 -0.81 5.90 1.83
CA ALA A 20 0.62 6.12 1.66
C ALA A 20 0.91 7.20 0.60
N PHE A 21 2.01 7.92 0.82
CA PHE A 21 2.49 8.92 -0.12
C PHE A 21 3.65 8.34 -0.93
N ALA A 22 3.48 8.22 -2.24
CA ALA A 22 4.42 7.54 -3.13
C ALA A 22 4.33 8.10 -4.56
N TYR A 23 5.40 8.04 -5.34
CA TYR A 23 5.37 8.58 -6.71
C TYR A 23 4.72 7.62 -7.70
N SER A 24 4.67 6.32 -7.39
CA SER A 24 4.03 5.30 -8.22
C SER A 24 3.19 4.32 -7.39
N LYS A 25 2.24 3.66 -8.06
CA LYS A 25 1.41 2.60 -7.46
C LYS A 25 2.25 1.46 -6.88
N GLU A 26 3.36 1.12 -7.53
CA GLU A 26 4.26 0.05 -7.06
C GLU A 26 5.02 0.45 -5.80
N GLN A 27 5.51 1.70 -5.73
CA GLN A 27 6.10 2.22 -4.50
C GLN A 27 5.08 2.25 -3.36
N ALA A 28 3.83 2.65 -3.64
CA ALA A 28 2.74 2.62 -2.66
C ALA A 28 2.50 1.19 -2.15
N ARG A 29 2.46 0.19 -3.05
CA ARG A 29 2.32 -1.23 -2.69
C ARG A 29 3.38 -1.66 -1.69
N VAL A 30 4.65 -1.40 -1.99
CA VAL A 30 5.77 -1.78 -1.12
C VAL A 30 5.66 -1.11 0.25
N ILE A 31 5.34 0.18 0.31
CA ILE A 31 5.21 0.92 1.58
C ILE A 31 4.04 0.38 2.41
N MET A 32 2.88 0.15 1.78
CA MET A 32 1.69 -0.37 2.46
C MET A 32 1.92 -1.79 2.97
N CYS A 33 2.52 -2.68 2.17
CA CYS A 33 2.87 -4.03 2.60
C CYS A 33 3.84 -4.01 3.78
N ARG A 34 4.83 -3.10 3.81
CA ARG A 34 5.73 -2.93 4.97
C ARG A 34 5.00 -2.47 6.23
N ARG A 35 4.02 -1.56 6.09
CA ARG A 35 3.20 -1.11 7.23
C ARG A 35 2.33 -2.23 7.77
N LEU A 36 1.71 -3.01 6.89
CA LEU A 36 0.92 -4.18 7.28
C LEU A 36 1.80 -5.24 7.95
N ALA A 37 2.98 -5.51 7.40
CA ALA A 37 3.95 -6.43 7.99
C ALA A 37 4.36 -6.01 9.41
N LYS A 38 4.67 -4.72 9.62
CA LYS A 38 4.96 -4.17 10.94
C LYS A 38 3.77 -4.29 11.90
N LYS A 39 2.54 -4.09 11.42
CA LYS A 39 1.33 -4.18 12.25
C LYS A 39 1.09 -5.60 12.77
N HIS A 40 1.40 -6.61 11.98
CA HIS A 40 1.18 -8.02 12.31
C HIS A 40 2.44 -8.73 12.81
N ASP A 41 3.55 -8.01 13.01
CA ASP A 41 4.85 -8.55 13.41
C ASP A 41 5.34 -9.72 12.52
N VAL A 42 5.20 -9.53 11.20
CA VAL A 42 5.63 -10.50 10.18
C VAL A 42 6.67 -9.89 9.25
N HIS A 43 7.43 -10.75 8.57
CA HIS A 43 8.44 -10.29 7.63
C HIS A 43 7.81 -9.65 6.37
N PRO A 44 8.30 -8.49 5.87
CA PRO A 44 7.71 -7.81 4.72
C PRO A 44 7.65 -8.64 3.43
N SER A 45 8.61 -9.55 3.22
CA SER A 45 8.60 -10.43 2.04
C SER A 45 7.39 -11.35 2.00
N TYR A 46 6.91 -11.80 3.17
CA TYR A 46 5.71 -12.64 3.27
C TYR A 46 4.48 -11.88 2.80
N VAL A 47 4.29 -10.66 3.31
CA VAL A 47 3.17 -9.80 2.91
C VAL A 47 3.25 -9.43 1.42
N LEU A 48 4.44 -9.13 0.91
CA LEU A 48 4.65 -8.87 -0.52
C LEU A 48 4.32 -10.06 -1.42
N SER A 49 4.60 -11.29 -0.97
CA SER A 49 4.23 -12.51 -1.71
C SER A 49 2.73 -12.80 -1.69
N ILE A 50 2.01 -12.36 -0.66
CA ILE A 50 0.55 -12.51 -0.59
C ILE A 50 -0.15 -11.51 -1.52
N PHE A 51 0.33 -10.26 -1.54
CA PHE A 51 -0.26 -9.16 -2.30
C PHE A 51 0.56 -8.83 -3.55
N ASP A 52 0.75 -9.85 -4.39
CA ASP A 52 1.59 -9.82 -5.59
C ASP A 52 0.83 -9.51 -6.89
N GLY A 53 -0.50 -9.60 -6.86
CA GLY A 53 -1.40 -9.35 -7.99
C GLY A 53 -2.03 -10.62 -8.55
N SER A 54 -1.59 -11.80 -8.10
CA SER A 54 -2.11 -13.09 -8.54
C SER A 54 -3.54 -13.38 -8.07
N LYS A 55 -3.98 -12.71 -6.99
CA LYS A 55 -5.30 -12.84 -6.39
C LYS A 55 -5.98 -11.48 -6.27
N PRO A 56 -7.31 -11.41 -6.29
CA PRO A 56 -8.07 -10.18 -6.01
C PRO A 56 -8.13 -9.90 -4.50
N ASN A 57 -6.99 -9.97 -3.80
CA ASN A 57 -6.88 -9.80 -2.36
C ASN A 57 -6.33 -8.42 -1.95
N PHE A 58 -5.98 -7.55 -2.90
CA PHE A 58 -5.69 -6.15 -2.65
C PHE A 58 -6.04 -5.25 -3.83
N THR A 59 -6.28 -3.98 -3.54
CA THR A 59 -6.43 -2.88 -4.50
C THR A 59 -5.67 -1.67 -4.01
N ILE A 60 -5.11 -0.88 -4.93
CA ILE A 60 -4.41 0.38 -4.64
C ILE A 60 -4.85 1.41 -5.67
N ASP A 61 -5.45 2.49 -5.17
CA ASP A 61 -6.04 3.56 -5.97
C ASP A 61 -5.38 4.89 -5.67
N LEU A 62 -5.28 5.74 -6.69
CA LEU A 62 -4.79 7.10 -6.53
C LEU A 62 -5.90 7.93 -5.90
N GLU A 63 -5.63 8.53 -4.74
CA GLU A 63 -6.58 9.39 -4.05
C GLU A 63 -6.43 10.85 -4.48
N MET A 64 -5.19 11.34 -4.57
CA MET A 64 -4.91 12.69 -5.06
C MET A 64 -3.46 12.88 -5.50
N GLU A 65 -3.26 13.83 -6.41
CA GLU A 65 -1.94 14.32 -6.78
C GLU A 65 -1.59 15.55 -5.93
N MET A 66 -0.60 15.43 -5.04
CA MET A 66 -0.10 16.58 -4.31
C MET A 66 0.99 17.29 -5.13
N LYS A 67 0.77 18.58 -5.38
CA LYS A 67 1.83 19.49 -5.80
C LYS A 67 2.53 19.97 -4.54
N GLU A 68 3.82 19.64 -4.41
CA GLU A 68 4.65 20.29 -3.40
C GLU A 68 4.71 21.77 -3.76
N ALA A 69 4.13 22.62 -2.91
CA ALA A 69 4.33 24.06 -3.02
C ALA A 69 5.83 24.31 -2.83
N ALA A 70 6.48 24.81 -3.90
CA ALA A 70 7.86 25.23 -3.84
C ALA A 70 7.94 26.43 -2.87
N ASN A 71 8.64 26.22 -1.75
CA ASN A 71 9.15 27.29 -0.90
C ASN A 71 10.54 27.72 -1.40
#